data_AF-A0A6G6WF47-F1
#
_entry.id   AF-A0A6G6WF47-F1
#
_cell.length_a   1.000
_cell.length_b   1.000
_cell.length_c   1.000
_cell.angle_alpha   90.00
_cell.angle_beta   90.00
_cell.angle_gamma   90.00
#
_symmetry.space_group_name_H-M   'P 1'
#
loop_
_entity.id
_entity.type
_entity.pdbx_description
1 polymer ?
#
loop_
_entity_poly.entity_id
_entity_poly.type
_entity_poly.pdbx_seq_one_letter_code
_entity_poly.pdbx_strand_id
1 'polypeptide(L)'
;MLKTALSASLAGAALTTALTAGLVTTPAHAAPIASGDDPTACQRVWDRLQEAMQDDIAAAVSLPPRAQRRALVAVRTAALHGVYGEQVQQAAERLRARRAEVYRSFPAALKADVRAARSLGPREQRRAMTAIRTAARRGVYGDRVQALAEKRQAFYAGCDGVAQTAASATGDPLAG
;
A
#
# COMPACT_ATOMS: atom_id res chain seq x y z
N MET A 1 39.32 -11.83 -24.55
CA MET A 1 40.15 -12.97 -25.01
C MET A 1 40.33 -13.93 -23.84
N LEU A 2 40.24 -15.23 -24.11
CA LEU A 2 40.04 -16.37 -23.20
C LEU A 2 41.06 -16.53 -22.05
N LYS A 3 40.58 -17.15 -20.95
CA LYS A 3 41.26 -18.19 -20.14
C LYS A 3 40.17 -18.97 -19.37
N THR A 4 39.73 -20.20 -19.71
CA THR A 4 40.31 -21.55 -19.44
C THR A 4 40.97 -21.66 -18.05
N ALA A 5 40.76 -22.64 -17.16
CA ALA A 5 40.29 -24.04 -17.19
C ALA A 5 39.90 -24.45 -15.74
N LEU A 6 38.84 -25.24 -15.48
CA LEU A 6 38.78 -26.72 -15.25
C LEU A 6 39.68 -27.30 -14.13
N SER A 7 39.05 -28.04 -13.19
CA SER A 7 39.50 -29.28 -12.46
C SER A 7 39.00 -29.28 -11.00
N ALA A 8 38.63 -30.35 -10.29
CA ALA A 8 38.31 -31.77 -10.55
C ALA A 8 37.71 -32.32 -9.21
N SER A 9 36.51 -32.91 -9.19
CA SER A 9 36.19 -34.35 -8.97
C SER A 9 36.90 -35.13 -7.84
N LEU A 10 36.10 -35.73 -6.94
CA LEU A 10 36.20 -37.08 -6.35
C LEU A 10 34.78 -37.46 -5.89
N ALA A 11 34.02 -38.27 -6.64
CA ALA A 11 34.02 -39.74 -6.67
C ALA A 11 33.39 -40.38 -5.43
N GLY A 12 32.29 -41.10 -5.63
CA GLY A 12 31.60 -41.89 -4.63
C GLY A 12 30.38 -42.58 -5.24
N ALA A 13 30.65 -43.49 -6.18
CA ALA A 13 29.66 -44.31 -6.85
C ALA A 13 29.03 -45.35 -5.91
N ALA A 14 27.72 -45.55 -6.03
CA ALA A 14 27.13 -46.88 -5.84
C ALA A 14 26.05 -47.05 -6.91
N LEU A 15 26.40 -47.80 -7.96
CA LEU A 15 25.48 -48.39 -8.90
C LEU A 15 24.58 -49.38 -8.15
N THR A 16 23.27 -49.26 -8.32
CA THR A 16 22.42 -50.44 -8.47
C THR A 16 21.41 -50.16 -9.59
N THR A 17 21.58 -50.91 -10.66
CA THR A 17 20.71 -50.96 -11.83
C THR A 17 19.54 -51.90 -11.52
N ALA A 18 18.31 -51.42 -11.64
CA ALA A 18 17.15 -52.28 -11.87
C ALA A 18 16.21 -51.59 -12.86
N LEU A 19 16.02 -52.28 -13.98
CA LEU A 19 15.29 -51.84 -15.17
C LEU A 19 13.77 -52.04 -15.00
N THR A 20 13.03 -51.05 -15.51
CA THR A 20 11.72 -51.14 -16.20
C THR A 20 10.48 -51.65 -15.45
N ALA A 21 9.60 -50.71 -15.09
CA ALA A 21 8.24 -50.62 -15.64
C ALA A 21 7.69 -49.20 -15.41
N GLY A 22 7.14 -48.60 -16.46
CA GLY A 22 6.92 -47.16 -16.58
C GLY A 22 6.04 -46.53 -15.51
N LEU A 23 6.54 -45.43 -14.96
CA LEU A 23 5.73 -44.31 -14.48
C LEU A 23 6.38 -43.06 -15.06
N VAL A 24 5.62 -42.32 -15.84
CA VAL A 24 6.00 -41.02 -16.39
C VAL A 24 6.06 -40.07 -15.19
N THR A 25 7.22 -39.96 -14.55
CA THR A 25 7.41 -38.98 -13.49
C THR A 25 7.49 -37.62 -14.14
N THR A 26 6.36 -36.92 -14.16
CA THR A 26 6.27 -35.49 -14.45
C THR A 26 7.38 -34.76 -13.70
N PRO A 27 8.12 -33.83 -14.34
CA PRO A 27 9.14 -33.06 -13.65
C PRO A 27 8.51 -32.39 -12.43
N ALA A 28 9.28 -32.41 -11.34
CA ALA A 28 9.00 -31.72 -10.09
C ALA A 28 8.29 -30.40 -10.41
N HIS A 29 7.03 -30.31 -10.02
CA HIS A 29 6.34 -29.04 -9.94
C HIS A 29 7.18 -28.20 -8.97
N ALA A 30 7.97 -27.29 -9.53
CA ALA A 30 8.30 -26.08 -8.84
C ALA A 30 6.96 -25.57 -8.30
N ALA A 31 6.84 -25.52 -6.98
CA ALA A 31 5.68 -24.95 -6.33
C ALA A 31 5.38 -23.64 -7.07
N PRO A 32 4.13 -23.40 -7.51
CA PRO A 32 3.82 -22.15 -8.17
C PRO A 32 4.31 -21.05 -7.24
N ILE A 33 5.25 -20.25 -7.73
CA ILE A 33 5.43 -18.90 -7.21
C ILE A 33 4.02 -18.35 -7.32
N ALA A 34 3.37 -18.10 -6.19
CA ALA A 34 2.11 -17.39 -6.18
C ALA A 34 2.41 -16.00 -6.75
N SER A 35 2.39 -15.88 -8.07
CA SER A 35 2.07 -14.66 -8.78
C SER A 35 0.64 -14.36 -8.34
N GLY A 36 0.53 -13.70 -7.19
CA GLY A 36 -0.76 -13.32 -6.63
C GLY A 36 -1.36 -12.25 -7.53
N ASP A 37 -2.06 -12.68 -8.57
CA ASP A 37 -2.79 -11.81 -9.50
C ASP A 37 -4.04 -11.16 -8.86
N ASP A 38 -4.24 -11.35 -7.55
CA ASP A 38 -5.32 -10.69 -6.82
C ASP A 38 -5.00 -9.20 -6.63
N PRO A 39 -5.85 -8.29 -7.14
CA PRO A 39 -5.61 -6.86 -7.02
C PRO A 39 -5.55 -6.48 -5.55
N THR A 40 -4.56 -5.69 -5.14
CA THR A 40 -4.42 -5.28 -3.74
C THR A 40 -5.65 -4.47 -3.27
N ALA A 41 -5.80 -4.29 -1.95
CA ALA A 41 -6.87 -3.46 -1.42
C ALA A 41 -6.81 -2.01 -1.94
N CYS A 42 -5.61 -1.51 -2.26
CA CYS A 42 -5.43 -0.21 -2.88
C CYS A 42 -5.77 -0.24 -4.37
N GLN A 43 -5.39 -1.28 -5.11
CA GLN A 43 -5.75 -1.41 -6.52
C GLN A 43 -7.28 -1.42 -6.69
N ARG A 44 -7.99 -2.22 -5.89
CA ARG A 44 -9.46 -2.24 -5.88
C ARG A 44 -10.11 -0.91 -5.50
N VAL A 45 -9.39 -0.04 -4.79
CA VAL A 45 -9.89 1.32 -4.49
C VAL A 45 -9.64 2.22 -5.69
N TRP A 46 -8.44 2.15 -6.27
CA TRP A 46 -8.04 2.89 -7.47
C TRP A 46 -8.99 2.62 -8.64
N ASP A 47 -9.26 1.36 -8.97
CA ASP A 47 -10.10 0.97 -10.11
C ASP A 47 -11.56 1.42 -9.98
N ARG A 48 -12.01 1.78 -8.77
CA ARG A 48 -13.36 2.30 -8.51
C ARG A 48 -13.44 3.82 -8.55
N LEU A 49 -12.30 4.51 -8.68
CA LEU A 49 -12.29 5.96 -8.83
C LEU A 49 -12.74 6.35 -10.23
N GLN A 50 -13.47 7.44 -10.33
CA GLN A 50 -13.76 8.09 -11.60
C GLN A 50 -12.46 8.56 -12.26
N GLU A 51 -12.36 8.49 -13.59
CA GLU A 51 -11.16 8.81 -14.36
C GLU A 51 -10.59 10.19 -14.01
N ALA A 52 -11.43 11.23 -14.02
CA ALA A 52 -11.01 12.59 -13.63
C ALA A 52 -10.41 12.68 -12.20
N MET A 53 -10.87 11.83 -11.27
CA MET A 53 -10.28 11.77 -9.93
C MET A 53 -8.96 10.98 -9.93
N GLN A 54 -8.82 9.96 -10.78
CA GLN A 54 -7.56 9.25 -10.98
C GLN A 54 -6.49 10.20 -11.52
N ASP A 55 -6.83 11.01 -12.54
CA ASP A 55 -5.93 11.99 -13.15
C ASP A 55 -5.44 13.03 -12.14
N ASP A 56 -6.36 13.58 -11.34
CA ASP A 56 -5.99 14.56 -10.32
C ASP A 56 -5.13 13.96 -9.20
N ILE A 57 -5.33 12.69 -8.85
CA ILE A 57 -4.45 12.00 -7.89
C ILE A 57 -3.10 11.71 -8.53
N ALA A 58 -3.06 11.27 -9.78
CA ALA A 58 -1.86 11.03 -10.57
C ALA A 58 -0.99 12.30 -10.64
N ALA A 59 -1.60 13.42 -11.04
CA ALA A 59 -0.96 14.73 -11.03
C ALA A 59 -0.46 15.11 -9.62
N ALA A 60 -1.26 14.86 -8.58
CA ALA A 60 -0.87 15.18 -7.21
C ALA A 60 0.33 14.34 -6.74
N VAL A 61 0.42 13.05 -7.07
CA VAL A 61 1.51 12.18 -6.59
C VAL A 61 2.84 12.41 -7.29
N SER A 62 2.83 12.97 -8.50
CA SER A 62 4.03 13.37 -9.25
C SER A 62 4.69 14.66 -8.71
N LEU A 63 4.07 15.35 -7.74
CA LEU A 63 4.61 16.56 -7.14
C LEU A 63 5.64 16.28 -6.01
N PRO A 64 6.55 17.23 -5.71
CA PRO A 64 7.42 17.13 -4.54
C PRO A 64 6.62 16.99 -3.22
N PRO A 65 7.13 16.32 -2.16
CA PRO A 65 6.34 15.89 -1.01
C PRO A 65 5.48 16.97 -0.32
N ARG A 66 5.97 18.22 -0.24
CA ARG A 66 5.21 19.34 0.33
C ARG A 66 4.03 19.76 -0.57
N ALA A 67 4.24 19.77 -1.88
CA ALA A 67 3.23 20.11 -2.87
C ALA A 67 2.22 18.96 -3.05
N GLN A 68 2.70 17.72 -3.14
CA GLN A 68 1.88 16.50 -3.19
C GLN A 68 0.82 16.47 -2.08
N ARG A 69 1.23 16.71 -0.82
CA ARG A 69 0.28 16.72 0.30
C ARG A 69 -0.81 17.76 0.12
N ARG A 70 -0.49 18.96 -0.38
CA ARG A 70 -1.48 20.02 -0.61
C ARG A 70 -2.42 19.64 -1.74
N ALA A 71 -1.89 19.12 -2.84
CA ALA A 71 -2.68 18.67 -3.98
C ALA A 71 -3.66 17.54 -3.59
N LEU A 72 -3.21 16.51 -2.87
CA LEU A 72 -4.10 15.44 -2.39
C LEU A 72 -5.19 15.94 -1.42
N VAL A 73 -4.91 17.01 -0.65
CA VAL A 73 -5.95 17.67 0.15
C VAL A 73 -6.95 18.39 -0.74
N ALA A 74 -6.49 19.06 -1.81
CA ALA A 74 -7.36 19.72 -2.77
C ALA A 74 -8.28 18.72 -3.48
N VAL A 75 -7.76 17.58 -3.97
CA VAL A 75 -8.55 16.48 -4.55
C VAL A 75 -9.63 16.01 -3.58
N ARG A 76 -9.28 15.79 -2.31
CA ARG A 76 -10.26 15.39 -1.30
C ARG A 76 -11.36 16.45 -1.10
N THR A 77 -11.00 17.73 -1.11
CA THR A 77 -11.96 18.83 -0.99
C THR A 77 -12.86 18.90 -2.22
N ALA A 78 -12.30 18.77 -3.42
CA ALA A 78 -13.04 18.72 -4.68
C ALA A 78 -14.06 17.55 -4.69
N ALA A 79 -13.65 16.37 -4.24
CA ALA A 79 -14.53 15.22 -4.06
C ALA A 79 -15.70 15.51 -3.09
N LEU A 80 -15.44 16.19 -1.97
CA LEU A 80 -16.48 16.59 -1.02
C LEU A 80 -17.43 17.67 -1.57
N HIS A 81 -17.00 18.41 -2.59
CA HIS A 81 -17.78 19.48 -3.22
C HIS A 81 -18.48 19.00 -4.51
N GLY A 82 -18.42 17.71 -4.83
CA GLY A 82 -19.11 17.14 -5.99
C GLY A 82 -18.41 17.34 -7.33
N VAL A 83 -17.15 17.79 -7.35
CA VAL A 83 -16.39 18.04 -8.59
C VAL A 83 -16.28 16.80 -9.48
N TYR A 84 -16.20 15.61 -8.87
CA TYR A 84 -16.13 14.32 -9.58
C TYR A 84 -17.49 13.59 -9.65
N GLY A 85 -18.59 14.32 -9.46
CA GLY A 85 -19.95 13.79 -9.49
C GLY A 85 -20.48 13.29 -8.14
N GLU A 86 -21.80 13.04 -8.12
CA GLU A 86 -22.57 12.78 -6.91
C GLU A 86 -22.12 11.51 -6.17
N GLN A 87 -21.83 10.42 -6.90
CA GLN A 87 -21.42 9.16 -6.27
C GLN A 87 -20.10 9.31 -5.49
N VAL A 88 -19.14 10.07 -6.05
CA VAL A 88 -17.87 10.36 -5.40
C VAL A 88 -18.08 11.25 -4.18
N GLN A 89 -18.96 12.24 -4.28
CA GLN A 89 -19.34 13.09 -3.15
C GLN A 89 -19.91 12.27 -1.99
N GLN A 90 -20.92 11.43 -2.26
CA GLN A 90 -21.53 10.57 -1.25
C GLN A 90 -20.50 9.62 -0.63
N ALA A 91 -19.56 9.06 -1.41
CA ALA A 91 -18.48 8.25 -0.89
C ALA A 91 -17.53 9.06 0.02
N ALA A 92 -17.15 10.28 -0.39
CA ALA A 92 -16.29 11.16 0.37
C ALA A 92 -16.93 11.60 1.69
N GLU A 93 -18.23 11.91 1.69
CA GLU A 93 -19.02 12.24 2.88
C GLU A 93 -19.14 11.05 3.83
N ARG A 94 -19.46 9.86 3.33
CA ARG A 94 -19.47 8.63 4.13
C ARG A 94 -18.11 8.37 4.79
N LEU A 95 -17.02 8.57 4.06
CA LEU A 95 -15.67 8.42 4.62
C LEU A 95 -15.36 9.48 5.68
N ARG A 96 -15.80 10.73 5.48
CA ARG A 96 -15.68 11.81 6.49
C ARG A 96 -16.46 11.47 7.75
N ALA A 97 -17.69 10.99 7.63
CA ALA A 97 -18.54 10.59 8.74
C ALA A 97 -17.93 9.41 9.52
N ARG A 98 -17.52 8.34 8.82
CA ARG A 98 -16.85 7.19 9.43
C ARG A 98 -15.57 7.60 10.18
N ARG A 99 -14.77 8.51 9.61
CA ARG A 99 -13.56 9.01 10.31
C ARG A 99 -13.92 9.74 11.60
N ALA A 100 -14.97 10.55 11.60
CA ALA A 100 -15.44 11.25 12.80
C ALA A 100 -15.97 10.27 13.86
N GLU A 101 -16.72 9.25 13.45
CA GLU A 101 -17.19 8.17 14.31
C GLU A 101 -16.04 7.40 14.96
N VAL A 102 -15.08 6.94 14.15
CA VAL A 102 -13.87 6.26 14.65
C VAL A 102 -13.13 7.14 15.66
N TYR A 103 -12.94 8.43 15.37
CA TYR A 103 -12.32 9.35 16.32
C TYR A 103 -13.12 9.51 17.62
N ARG A 104 -14.46 9.56 17.54
CA ARG A 104 -15.33 9.59 18.74
C ARG A 104 -15.20 8.33 19.58
N SER A 105 -14.94 7.17 18.97
CA SER A 105 -14.75 5.90 19.67
C SER A 105 -13.40 5.77 20.39
N PHE A 106 -12.43 6.67 20.13
CA PHE A 106 -11.10 6.57 20.73
C PHE A 106 -11.10 6.83 22.24
N PRO A 107 -10.19 6.19 22.99
CA PRO A 107 -10.02 6.45 24.42
C PRO A 107 -9.54 7.89 24.65
N ALA A 108 -9.80 8.41 25.86
CA ALA A 108 -9.47 9.78 26.23
C ALA A 108 -7.97 10.09 26.06
N ALA A 109 -7.09 9.16 26.43
CA ALA A 109 -5.64 9.28 26.27
C ALA A 109 -5.23 9.52 24.81
N LEU A 110 -5.72 8.69 23.87
CA LEU A 110 -5.42 8.88 22.44
C LEU A 110 -5.97 10.21 21.92
N LYS A 111 -7.18 10.60 22.34
CA LYS A 111 -7.73 11.91 21.95
C LYS A 111 -6.89 13.07 22.50
N ALA A 112 -6.37 12.96 23.71
CA ALA A 112 -5.49 13.96 24.31
C ALA A 112 -4.20 14.10 23.50
N ASP A 113 -3.52 12.99 23.20
CA ASP A 113 -2.28 13.00 22.43
C ASP A 113 -2.48 13.54 21.01
N VAL A 114 -3.58 13.15 20.35
CA VAL A 114 -3.93 13.68 19.02
C VAL A 114 -4.20 15.19 19.08
N ARG A 115 -4.84 15.70 20.14
CA ARG A 115 -5.05 17.14 20.33
C ARG A 115 -3.73 17.87 20.56
N ALA A 116 -2.89 17.35 21.45
CA ALA A 116 -1.56 17.91 21.72
C ALA A 116 -0.69 17.93 20.46
N ALA A 117 -0.70 16.86 19.67
CA ALA A 117 0.03 16.83 18.40
C ALA A 117 -0.50 17.86 17.39
N ARG A 118 -1.80 18.17 17.40
CA ARG A 118 -2.41 19.16 16.49
C ARG A 118 -2.12 20.61 16.84
N SER A 119 -1.76 20.91 18.09
CA SER A 119 -1.35 22.27 18.49
C SER A 119 0.11 22.58 18.16
N LEU A 120 0.87 21.60 17.66
CA LEU A 120 2.27 21.79 17.28
C LEU A 120 2.43 22.38 15.87
N GLY A 121 3.60 22.94 15.60
CA GLY A 121 4.01 23.35 14.25
C GLY A 121 4.02 22.18 13.26
N PRO A 122 3.96 22.44 11.93
CA PRO A 122 3.75 21.39 10.94
C PRO A 122 4.78 20.24 10.95
N ARG A 123 6.03 20.51 11.35
CA ARG A 123 7.11 19.49 11.39
C ARG A 123 6.97 18.62 12.63
N GLU A 124 6.74 19.26 13.77
CA GLU A 124 6.58 18.65 15.09
C GLU A 124 5.28 17.83 15.13
N GLN A 125 4.19 18.37 14.59
CA GLN A 125 2.92 17.67 14.42
C GLN A 125 3.10 16.35 13.66
N ARG A 126 3.86 16.35 12.55
CA ARG A 126 4.12 15.11 11.79
C ARG A 126 4.85 14.08 12.63
N ARG A 127 5.91 14.51 13.36
CA ARG A 127 6.68 13.62 14.24
C ARG A 127 5.80 13.06 15.37
N ALA A 128 5.02 13.90 16.03
CA ALA A 128 4.11 13.50 17.09
C ALA A 128 3.03 12.52 16.59
N MET A 129 2.41 12.79 15.44
CA MET A 129 1.43 11.87 14.83
C MET A 129 2.03 10.51 14.46
N THR A 130 3.30 10.49 14.02
CA THR A 130 4.02 9.23 13.79
C THR A 130 4.25 8.48 15.10
N ALA A 131 4.70 9.17 16.15
CA ALA A 131 4.91 8.57 17.46
C ALA A 131 3.62 7.98 18.04
N ILE A 132 2.50 8.70 17.96
CA ILE A 132 1.17 8.24 18.38
C ILE A 132 0.77 6.98 17.61
N ARG A 133 1.00 6.93 16.29
CA ARG A 133 0.71 5.73 15.48
C ARG A 133 1.54 4.54 15.92
N THR A 134 2.81 4.75 16.22
CA THR A 134 3.69 3.69 16.74
C THR A 134 3.23 3.22 18.12
N ALA A 135 2.86 4.13 19.02
CA ALA A 135 2.31 3.80 20.33
C ALA A 135 1.00 3.01 20.23
N ALA A 136 0.09 3.41 19.34
CA ALA A 136 -1.14 2.69 19.04
C ALA A 136 -0.88 1.24 18.62
N ARG A 137 0.10 1.00 17.73
CA ARG A 137 0.49 -0.36 17.31
C ARG A 137 1.12 -1.20 18.42
N ARG A 138 1.67 -0.57 19.46
CA ARG A 138 2.22 -1.28 20.63
C ARG A 138 1.19 -1.52 21.74
N GLY A 139 -0.09 -1.22 21.49
CA GLY A 139 -1.14 -1.41 22.49
C GLY A 139 -1.24 -0.33 23.55
N VAL A 140 -0.51 0.79 23.45
CA VAL A 140 -0.47 1.85 24.48
C VAL A 140 -1.86 2.43 24.79
N TYR A 141 -2.78 2.41 23.81
CA TYR A 141 -4.14 2.91 23.96
C TYR A 141 -5.19 1.79 24.02
N GLY A 142 -4.77 0.55 24.27
CA GLY A 142 -5.62 -0.64 24.37
C GLY A 142 -5.85 -1.39 23.05
N ASP A 143 -6.32 -2.62 23.19
CA ASP A 143 -6.37 -3.63 22.12
C ASP A 143 -7.19 -3.19 20.89
N ARG A 144 -8.32 -2.52 21.12
CA ARG A 144 -9.17 -2.03 20.02
C ARG A 144 -8.43 -1.01 19.14
N VAL A 145 -7.62 -0.14 19.75
CA VAL A 145 -6.83 0.84 19.01
C VAL A 145 -5.67 0.16 18.30
N GLN A 146 -5.03 -0.82 18.94
CA GLN A 146 -3.97 -1.62 18.33
C GLN A 146 -4.47 -2.34 17.08
N ALA A 147 -5.56 -3.11 17.19
CA ALA A 147 -6.14 -3.83 16.06
C ALA A 147 -6.50 -2.90 14.90
N LEU A 148 -7.02 -1.69 15.19
CA LEU A 148 -7.27 -0.69 14.15
C LEU A 148 -5.97 -0.18 13.51
N ALA A 149 -4.92 0.04 14.29
CA ALA A 149 -3.63 0.52 13.81
C ALA A 149 -2.94 -0.54 12.92
N GLU A 150 -3.00 -1.81 13.31
CA GLU A 150 -2.49 -2.95 12.55
C GLU A 150 -3.26 -3.15 11.25
N LYS A 151 -4.60 -3.19 11.29
CA LYS A 151 -5.44 -3.29 10.09
C LYS A 151 -5.14 -2.16 9.10
N ARG A 152 -4.93 -0.95 9.62
CA ARG A 152 -4.59 0.21 8.79
C ARG A 152 -3.18 0.11 8.20
N GLN A 153 -2.21 -0.44 8.93
CA GLN A 153 -0.88 -0.68 8.39
C GLN A 153 -0.91 -1.74 7.29
N ALA A 154 -1.58 -2.86 7.53
CA ALA A 154 -1.71 -3.94 6.55
C ALA A 154 -2.37 -3.46 5.25
N PHE A 155 -3.39 -2.59 5.36
CA PHE A 155 -3.99 -1.95 4.19
C PHE A 155 -2.96 -1.17 3.36
N TYR A 156 -2.14 -0.33 4.00
CA TYR A 156 -1.18 0.52 3.28
C TYR A 156 0.05 -0.23 2.77
N ALA A 157 0.42 -1.36 3.37
CA ALA A 157 1.54 -2.18 2.91
C ALA A 157 1.33 -2.70 1.47
N GLY A 158 0.08 -2.81 1.00
CA GLY A 158 -0.26 -3.22 -0.37
C GLY A 158 -0.45 -2.06 -1.36
N CYS A 159 -0.07 -0.83 -1.01
CA CYS A 159 -0.42 0.36 -1.81
C CYS A 159 0.72 0.92 -2.67
N ASP A 160 1.94 0.37 -2.56
CA ASP A 160 3.10 0.90 -3.28
C ASP A 160 2.94 0.83 -4.81
N GLY A 161 2.29 -0.22 -5.31
CA GLY A 161 1.98 -0.37 -6.74
C GLY A 161 1.05 0.71 -7.29
N VAL A 162 0.01 1.10 -6.53
CA VAL A 162 -0.94 2.14 -6.96
C VAL A 162 -0.27 3.51 -7.04
N ALA A 163 0.67 3.81 -6.15
CA ALA A 163 1.43 5.06 -6.23
C ALA A 163 2.29 5.11 -7.50
N GLN A 164 2.84 3.96 -7.92
CA GLN A 164 3.59 3.85 -9.18
C GLN A 164 2.66 3.98 -10.39
N THR A 165 1.52 3.27 -10.41
CA THR A 165 0.49 3.40 -11.46
C THR A 165 0.02 4.85 -11.63
N ALA A 166 -0.29 5.52 -10.51
CA ALA A 166 -0.70 6.91 -10.52
C ALA A 166 0.40 7.84 -11.03
N ALA A 167 1.68 7.63 -10.67
CA ALA A 167 2.77 8.42 -11.21
C ALA A 167 2.98 8.21 -12.72
N SER A 168 2.85 6.97 -13.20
CA SER A 168 2.99 6.61 -14.61
C SER A 168 1.87 7.13 -15.50
N ALA A 169 0.65 7.31 -14.98
CA ALA A 169 -0.49 7.85 -15.74
C ALA A 169 -0.27 9.29 -16.24
N THR A 170 0.59 10.07 -15.57
CA THR A 170 0.99 11.42 -16.03
C THR A 170 2.12 11.44 -17.06
N GLY A 171 2.67 10.27 -17.42
CA GLY A 171 3.95 10.13 -18.10
C GLY A 171 3.95 10.07 -19.62
N ASP A 172 2.81 10.18 -20.31
CA ASP A 172 2.80 10.08 -21.78
C ASP A 172 1.94 11.18 -22.46
N PRO A 173 2.58 12.26 -22.94
CA PRO A 173 1.97 13.15 -23.92
C PRO A 173 2.54 13.02 -25.34
N LEU A 174 3.53 12.16 -25.64
CA LEU A 174 4.19 12.16 -26.96
C LEU A 174 4.69 10.76 -27.42
N ALA A 175 3.76 9.93 -27.88
CA ALA A 175 4.02 8.99 -28.98
C ALA A 175 3.39 9.59 -30.25
N GLY A 176 4.18 10.37 -30.99
CA GLY A 176 3.81 11.02 -32.24
C GLY A 176 5.02 11.67 -32.89
#